data_AF-A0A7G8GRB9-F1
#
_entry.id   AF-A0A7G8GRB9-F1
#
_cell.length_a   1.000
_cell.length_b   1.000
_cell.length_c   1.000
_cell.angle_alpha   90.00
_cell.angle_beta   90.00
_cell.angle_gamma   90.00
#
_symmetry.space_group_name_H-M   'P 1'
#
loop_
_entity.id
_entity.type
_entity.pdbx_description
1 polymer ?
#
loop_
_entity_poly.entity_id
_entity_poly.type
_entity_poly.pdbx_seq_one_letter_code
_entity_poly.pdbx_strand_id
1 'polypeptide(L)'
;MMPDSVIDDFVQMVIYDHSVATGLKTCKTNQDIVDFAASCDYVFSITAWLKYVELDSASLSESEAMAIQAIASDHWSWAFRKIAPWRAMLMDGA
;
A
#
# COMPACT_ATOMS: atom_id res chain seq x y z
N MET A 1 -1.79 -0.70 -22.68
CA MET A 1 -0.58 -1.29 -22.09
C MET A 1 -0.15 -0.39 -20.95
N MET A 2 -0.66 -0.64 -19.74
CA MET A 2 0.05 -0.20 -18.54
C MET A 2 1.13 -1.25 -18.27
N PRO A 3 2.32 -0.87 -17.78
CA PRO A 3 3.37 -1.86 -17.55
C PRO A 3 2.88 -2.78 -16.44
N ASP A 4 2.80 -4.08 -16.73
CA ASP A 4 2.50 -5.14 -15.77
C ASP A 4 3.64 -5.18 -14.73
N SER A 5 3.61 -4.26 -13.77
CA SER A 5 4.56 -4.25 -12.67
C SER A 5 4.07 -5.23 -11.63
N VAL A 6 4.94 -6.11 -11.15
CA VAL A 6 4.65 -7.07 -10.05
C VAL A 6 4.03 -6.36 -8.83
N ILE A 7 4.31 -5.06 -8.67
CA ILE A 7 3.70 -4.20 -7.64
C ILE A 7 2.21 -3.99 -7.94
N ASP A 8 1.82 -3.68 -9.17
CA ASP A 8 0.40 -3.51 -9.54
C ASP A 8 -0.40 -4.79 -9.33
N ASP A 9 0.17 -5.96 -9.69
CA ASP A 9 -0.48 -7.26 -9.45
C ASP A 9 -0.68 -7.51 -7.95
N PHE A 10 0.34 -7.23 -7.13
CA PHE A 10 0.22 -7.33 -5.67
C PHE A 10 -0.83 -6.35 -5.11
N VAL A 11 -0.87 -5.12 -5.62
CA VAL A 11 -1.85 -4.11 -5.22
C VAL A 11 -3.27 -4.57 -5.53
N GLN A 12 -3.51 -5.12 -6.72
CA GLN A 12 -4.79 -5.72 -7.08
C GLN A 12 -5.11 -6.93 -6.20
N MET A 13 -4.13 -7.80 -5.93
CA MET A 13 -4.29 -8.98 -5.08
C MET A 13 -4.77 -8.59 -3.67
N VAL A 14 -4.21 -7.54 -3.07
CA VAL A 14 -4.65 -7.01 -1.77
C VAL A 14 -6.11 -6.54 -1.80
N ILE A 15 -6.57 -5.98 -2.92
CA ILE A 15 -7.97 -5.53 -3.07
C ILE A 15 -8.92 -6.73 -3.19
N TYR A 16 -8.54 -7.74 -3.98
CA TYR A 16 -9.39 -8.89 -4.28
C TYR A 16 -9.43 -9.95 -3.16
N ASP A 17 -8.35 -10.11 -2.39
CA ASP A 17 -8.26 -11.12 -1.34
C ASP A 17 -8.14 -10.53 0.06
N HIS A 18 -9.22 -10.69 0.82
CA HIS A 18 -9.31 -10.23 2.20
C HIS A 18 -8.29 -10.88 3.15
N SER A 19 -7.79 -12.07 2.85
CA SER A 19 -6.72 -12.70 3.63
C SER A 19 -5.40 -11.94 3.48
N VAL A 20 -5.07 -11.53 2.26
CA VAL A 20 -3.89 -10.73 1.94
C VAL A 20 -4.03 -9.33 2.55
N ALA A 21 -5.20 -8.70 2.43
CA ALA A 21 -5.50 -7.43 3.10
C ALA A 21 -5.35 -7.52 4.63
N THR A 22 -5.78 -8.63 5.23
CA THR A 22 -5.62 -8.84 6.68
C THR A 22 -4.17 -9.02 7.07
N GLY A 23 -3.36 -9.70 6.25
CA GLY A 23 -1.91 -9.78 6.45
C GLY A 23 -1.25 -8.41 6.44
N LEU A 24 -1.67 -7.53 5.53
CA LEU A 24 -1.15 -6.16 5.40
C LEU A 24 -1.33 -5.31 6.67
N LYS A 25 -2.37 -5.57 7.48
CA LYS A 25 -2.62 -4.88 8.76
C LYS A 25 -1.51 -5.10 9.79
N THR A 26 -0.72 -6.17 9.63
CA THR A 26 0.37 -6.51 10.54
C THR A 26 1.68 -5.78 10.18
N CYS A 27 1.77 -5.22 8.98
CA CYS A 27 2.93 -4.48 8.49
C CYS A 27 3.04 -3.12 9.17
N LYS A 28 4.20 -2.86 9.79
CA LYS A 28 4.52 -1.60 10.48
C LYS A 28 5.51 -0.74 9.70
N THR A 29 6.24 -1.34 8.77
CA THR A 29 7.21 -0.65 7.93
C THR A 29 6.96 -0.90 6.44
N ASN A 30 7.53 -0.07 5.55
CA ASN A 30 7.52 -0.35 4.12
C ASN A 30 8.29 -1.64 3.78
N GLN A 31 9.30 -2.01 4.60
CA GLN A 31 10.02 -3.27 4.42
C GLN A 31 9.11 -4.46 4.73
N ASP A 32 8.28 -4.37 5.76
CA ASP A 32 7.31 -5.43 6.09
C ASP A 32 6.32 -5.67 4.94
N ILE A 33 5.95 -4.62 4.18
CA ILE A 33 5.08 -4.75 3.00
C ILE A 33 5.79 -5.50 1.88
N VAL A 34 7.07 -5.19 1.64
CA VAL A 34 7.88 -5.86 0.63
C VAL A 34 8.11 -7.33 0.99
N ASP A 35 8.44 -7.61 2.25
CA ASP A 35 8.66 -8.97 2.76
C ASP A 35 7.36 -9.79 2.71
N PHE A 36 6.22 -9.15 3.03
CA PHE A 36 4.91 -9.78 2.93
C PHE A 36 4.53 -10.08 1.47
N ALA A 37 4.75 -9.12 0.55
CA ALA A 37 4.53 -9.35 -0.88
C ALA A 37 5.36 -10.53 -1.40
N ALA A 38 6.64 -10.62 -1.00
CA ALA A 38 7.51 -11.74 -1.35
C ALA A 38 6.98 -13.08 -0.80
N SER A 39 6.35 -13.09 0.39
CA SER A 39 5.69 -14.30 0.93
C SER A 39 4.43 -14.72 0.15
N CYS A 40 3.87 -13.81 -0.65
CA CYS A 40 2.74 -14.05 -1.55
C CYS A 40 3.19 -14.26 -3.02
N ASP A 41 4.47 -14.58 -3.26
CA ASP A 41 5.08 -14.76 -4.59
C ASP A 41 5.21 -13.46 -5.44
N TYR A 42 5.04 -12.29 -4.84
CA TYR A 42 5.25 -10.99 -5.50
C TYR A 42 6.59 -10.36 -5.08
N VAL A 43 7.63 -10.55 -5.90
CA VAL A 43 8.99 -10.10 -5.57
C VAL A 43 9.30 -8.75 -6.21
N PHE A 44 9.51 -7.71 -5.39
CA PHE A 44 10.00 -6.40 -5.80
C PHE A 44 10.92 -5.81 -4.73
N SER A 45 11.75 -4.82 -5.10
CA SER A 45 12.66 -4.17 -4.15
C SER A 45 11.95 -3.08 -3.34
N ILE A 46 12.48 -2.80 -2.14
CA ILE A 46 12.02 -1.66 -1.32
C ILE A 46 12.14 -0.33 -2.06
N THR A 47 13.16 -0.14 -2.89
CA THR A 47 13.31 1.06 -3.71
C THR A 47 12.20 1.18 -4.75
N ALA A 48 11.81 0.07 -5.39
CA ALA A 48 10.70 0.06 -6.34
C ALA A 48 9.37 0.39 -5.64
N TRP A 49 9.13 -0.19 -4.47
CA TRP A 49 7.96 0.10 -3.64
C TRP A 49 7.88 1.58 -3.22
N LEU A 50 8.98 2.12 -2.68
CA LEU A 50 9.00 3.53 -2.25
C LEU A 50 8.77 4.49 -3.41
N LYS A 51 9.36 4.20 -4.58
CA LYS A 51 9.12 4.99 -5.80
C LYS A 51 7.66 4.90 -6.25
N TYR A 52 7.03 3.73 -6.15
CA TYR A 52 5.62 3.55 -6.46
C TYR A 52 4.73 4.40 -5.54
N VAL A 53 4.98 4.36 -4.23
CA VAL A 53 4.28 5.18 -3.24
C VAL A 53 4.51 6.68 -3.49
N GLU A 54 5.72 7.10 -3.82
CA GLU A 54 6.05 8.50 -4.10
C GLU A 54 5.32 9.03 -5.34
N LEU A 55 5.28 8.23 -6.41
CA LEU A 55 4.54 8.57 -7.64
C LEU A 55 3.05 8.74 -7.38
N ASP A 56 2.45 7.86 -6.57
CA ASP A 56 1.05 8.00 -6.17
C ASP A 56 0.84 9.22 -5.25
N SER A 57 1.76 9.45 -4.31
CA SER A 57 1.68 10.58 -3.38
C SER A 57 1.76 11.93 -4.08
N ALA A 58 2.43 12.01 -5.24
CA ALA A 58 2.49 13.23 -6.04
C ALA A 58 1.11 13.67 -6.59
N SER A 59 0.12 12.77 -6.61
CA SER A 59 -1.26 13.08 -6.99
C SER A 59 -2.12 13.61 -5.84
N LEU A 60 -1.63 13.56 -4.59
CA LEU A 60 -2.36 14.00 -3.42
C LEU A 60 -2.32 15.53 -3.26
N SER A 61 -3.42 16.10 -2.75
CA SER A 61 -3.40 17.46 -2.24
C SER A 61 -2.60 17.56 -0.94
N GLU A 62 -2.15 18.77 -0.61
CA GLU A 62 -1.36 19.03 0.60
C GLU A 62 -2.11 18.60 1.89
N SER A 63 -3.42 18.80 1.94
CA SER A 63 -4.25 18.36 3.07
C SER A 63 -4.34 16.85 3.20
N GLU A 64 -4.44 16.11 2.09
CA GLU A 64 -4.45 14.65 2.09
C GLU A 64 -3.09 14.08 2.49
N ALA A 65 -2.01 14.66 1.99
CA ALA A 65 -0.65 14.26 2.36
C ALA A 65 -0.39 14.46 3.86
N MET A 66 -0.81 15.59 4.43
CA MET A 66 -0.72 15.83 5.88
C MET A 66 -1.57 14.85 6.70
N ALA A 67 -2.80 14.57 6.25
CA ALA A 67 -3.69 13.62 6.92
C ALA A 67 -3.14 12.18 6.92
N ILE A 68 -2.41 11.79 5.88
CA ILE A 68 -1.74 10.48 5.82
C ILE A 68 -0.50 10.45 6.73
N GLN A 69 0.31 11.52 6.73
CA GLN A 69 1.51 11.62 7.57
C GLN A 69 1.19 11.68 9.07
N ALA A 70 0.02 12.19 9.45
CA ALA A 70 -0.43 12.24 10.85
C ALA A 70 -0.77 10.87 11.45
N ILE A 71 -0.91 9.82 10.63
CA ILE A 71 -1.23 8.47 11.10
C ILE A 71 0.07 7.79 11.54
N ALA A 72 0.10 7.40 12.82
CA ALA A 72 1.20 6.63 13.36
C ALA A 72 1.31 5.25 12.67
N SER A 73 2.54 4.81 12.42
CA SER A 73 2.83 3.56 11.71
C SER A 73 2.46 2.29 12.51
N ASP A 74 2.04 2.46 13.77
CA ASP A 74 1.48 1.40 14.61
C ASP A 74 -0.02 1.18 14.38
N HIS A 75 -0.69 2.08 13.66
CA HIS A 75 -2.10 1.93 13.32
C HIS A 75 -2.27 1.00 12.12
N TRP A 76 -3.15 0.00 12.21
CA TRP A 76 -3.37 -1.02 11.17
C TRP A 76 -3.70 -0.45 9.77
N SER A 77 -4.26 0.77 9.71
CA SER A 77 -4.62 1.44 8.45
C SER A 77 -3.47 2.21 7.81
N TRP A 78 -2.31 2.30 8.45
CA TRP A 78 -1.11 2.97 7.90
C TRP A 78 -0.75 2.41 6.52
N ALA A 79 -0.68 1.08 6.38
CA ALA A 79 -0.29 0.44 5.14
C ALA A 79 -1.30 0.76 4.03
N PHE A 80 -2.61 0.70 4.34
CA PHE A 80 -3.69 1.03 3.40
C PHE A 80 -3.68 2.49 2.93
N ARG A 81 -3.03 3.39 3.67
CA ARG A 81 -2.93 4.80 3.29
C ARG A 81 -1.82 5.09 2.29
N LYS A 82 -0.95 4.12 2.02
CA LYS A 82 0.22 4.28 1.15
C LYS A 82 -0.13 4.61 -0.28
N ILE A 83 -1.16 3.98 -0.82
CA ILE A 83 -1.49 4.10 -2.24
C ILE A 83 -2.99 4.32 -2.47
N ALA A 84 -3.36 5.04 -3.52
CA ALA A 84 -4.76 5.38 -3.82
C ALA A 84 -5.70 4.16 -3.86
N PRO A 85 -5.31 3.03 -4.49
CA PRO A 85 -6.20 1.86 -4.55
C PRO A 85 -6.54 1.30 -3.17
N TRP A 86 -5.59 1.29 -2.24
CA TRP A 86 -5.85 0.83 -0.87
C TRP A 86 -6.54 1.88 0.00
N ARG A 87 -6.32 3.18 -0.27
CA ARG A 87 -7.06 4.27 0.39
C ARG A 87 -8.54 4.18 0.09
N ALA A 88 -8.91 3.84 -1.14
CA ALA A 88 -10.30 3.63 -1.54
C ALA A 88 -10.97 2.53 -0.70
N MET A 89 -10.23 1.47 -0.33
CA MET A 89 -10.75 0.40 0.55
C MET A 89 -11.10 0.90 1.96
N LEU A 90 -10.53 2.01 2.42
CA LEU A 90 -10.86 2.63 3.71
C LEU A 90 -12.14 3.48 3.65
N MET A 91 -12.52 3.96 2.46
CA MET A 91 -13.66 4.87 2.28
C MET A 91 -15.00 4.14 2.11
N ASP A 92 -15.01 2.85 1.76
CA ASP A 92 -16.22 2.03 1.61
C ASP A 92 -16.75 1.41 2.92
N GLY A 93 -16.32 1.90 4.09
CA GLY A 93 -16.67 1.25 5.35
C GLY A 93 -16.45 2.06 6.63
N ALA A 94 -16.77 3.35 6.61
CA ALA A 94 -16.92 4.17 7.83
C ALA A 94 -18.30 4.81 7.87
#